data_AF-A0A238X2K9-F1
#
_entry.id   AF-A0A238X2K9-F1
#
_cell.length_a   1.000
_cell.length_b   1.000
_cell.length_c   1.000
_cell.angle_alpha   90.00
_cell.angle_beta   90.00
_cell.angle_gamma   90.00
#
_symmetry.space_group_name_H-M   'P 1'
#
loop_
_entity.id
_entity.type
_entity.pdbx_description
1 polymer ?
#
loop_
_entity_poly.entity_id
_entity_poly.type
_entity_poly.pdbx_seq_one_letter_code
_entity_poly.pdbx_strand_id
1 'polypeptide(L)' 'MTGSLNSASGGTTAAAARAVFGTPVRYCPSCGASLDGPAGFVHEYWVGGDRQFHCWCPECYLLCTVVLSQLVTSHEPEH' A
#
# COMPACT_ATOMS: atom_id res chain seq x y z
N MET A 1 -29.96 -43.74 20.74
CA MET A 1 -30.22 -42.47 21.45
C MET A 1 -28.93 -41.69 21.48
N THR A 2 -28.93 -40.49 20.86
CA THR A 2 -28.04 -39.31 21.07
C THR A 2 -26.53 -39.53 20.95
N GLY A 3 -25.86 -39.07 19.88
CA GLY A 3 -25.35 -37.69 19.68
C GLY A 3 -23.83 -37.69 19.98
N SER A 4 -22.90 -37.13 19.21
CA SER A 4 -22.79 -35.73 18.82
C SER A 4 -21.71 -35.54 17.74
N LEU A 5 -21.81 -34.41 17.03
CA LEU A 5 -21.15 -34.01 15.78
C LEU A 5 -19.72 -33.43 15.95
N ASN A 6 -19.02 -33.42 14.82
CA ASN A 6 -17.78 -32.74 14.44
C ASN A 6 -17.41 -31.42 15.16
N SER A 7 -16.10 -31.20 15.32
CA SER A 7 -15.50 -29.85 15.37
C SER A 7 -14.42 -29.73 14.30
N ALA A 8 -14.82 -29.25 13.12
CA ALA A 8 -13.89 -28.68 12.15
C ALA A 8 -13.52 -27.28 12.64
N SER A 9 -12.32 -27.11 13.20
CA SER A 9 -11.75 -25.79 13.43
C SER A 9 -11.33 -25.20 12.08
N GLY A 10 -12.28 -24.49 11.45
CA GLY A 10 -12.01 -23.59 10.35
C GLY A 10 -11.15 -22.43 10.86
N GLY A 11 -9.84 -22.62 10.83
CA GLY A 11 -8.89 -21.53 11.02
C GLY A 11 -8.86 -20.70 9.75
N THR A 12 -9.42 -19.49 9.80
CA THR A 12 -9.14 -18.45 8.81
C THR A 12 -7.63 -18.20 8.83
N THR A 13 -6.90 -18.74 7.86
CA THR A 13 -5.52 -18.32 7.63
C THR A 13 -5.57 -16.88 7.17
N ALA A 14 -5.27 -15.94 8.07
CA ALA A 14 -4.88 -14.60 7.66
C ALA A 14 -3.71 -14.76 6.68
N ALA A 15 -3.91 -14.35 5.42
CA ALA A 15 -2.82 -14.34 4.45
C ALA A 15 -1.69 -13.50 5.06
N ALA A 16 -0.56 -14.12 5.36
CA ALA A 16 0.59 -13.41 5.88
C ALA A 16 0.96 -12.32 4.87
N ALA A 17 0.87 -11.06 5.29
CA ALA A 17 1.25 -9.94 4.45
C ALA A 17 2.68 -10.17 3.96
N ARG A 18 2.85 -10.22 2.64
CA ARG A 18 4.18 -10.38 2.05
C ARG A 18 4.98 -9.13 2.38
N ALA A 19 6.07 -9.30 3.13
CA ALA A 19 6.99 -8.22 3.41
C ALA A 19 7.54 -7.67 2.07
N VAL A 20 7.24 -6.41 1.79
CA VAL A 20 7.82 -5.68 0.65
C VAL A 20 9.09 -5.02 1.16
N PHE A 21 10.23 -5.63 0.85
CA PHE A 21 11.54 -5.05 1.13
C PHE A 21 11.91 -4.02 0.05
N GLY A 22 12.49 -2.89 0.47
CA GLY A 22 12.85 -1.78 -0.40
C GLY A 22 11.73 -0.75 -0.60
N THR A 23 12.00 0.25 -1.44
CA THR A 23 11.04 1.29 -1.84
C THR A 23 10.13 0.75 -2.97
N PRO A 24 8.81 0.62 -2.74
CA PRO A 24 7.88 0.17 -3.78
C PRO A 24 7.50 1.27 -4.76
N VAL A 25 7.73 2.55 -4.42
CA VAL A 25 7.36 3.69 -5.27
C VAL A 25 8.45 3.94 -6.31
N ARG A 26 8.26 3.39 -7.52
CA ARG A 26 9.23 3.47 -8.63
C ARG A 26 8.76 4.37 -9.78
N TYR A 27 7.47 4.70 -9.82
CA TYR A 27 6.84 5.47 -10.88
C TYR A 27 5.94 6.56 -10.31
N CYS A 28 5.83 7.70 -10.99
CA CYS A 28 4.98 8.81 -10.60
C CYS A 28 3.50 8.43 -10.68
N PRO A 29 2.70 8.62 -9.62
CA PRO A 29 1.28 8.25 -9.62
C PRO A 29 0.41 9.15 -10.50
N SER A 30 0.92 10.32 -10.93
CA SER A 30 0.19 11.21 -11.85
C SER A 30 0.53 10.93 -13.32
N CYS A 31 1.81 10.87 -13.69
CA CYS A 31 2.22 10.79 -15.10
C CYS A 31 2.85 9.45 -15.51
N GLY A 32 3.12 8.53 -14.58
CA GLY A 32 3.73 7.24 -14.86
C GLY A 32 5.24 7.26 -15.17
N ALA A 33 5.88 8.44 -15.19
CA ALA A 33 7.31 8.54 -15.40
C ALA A 33 8.11 7.84 -14.29
N SER A 34 9.28 7.28 -14.64
CA SER A 34 10.18 6.63 -13.68
C SER A 34 10.75 7.64 -12.68
N LEU A 35 10.84 7.23 -11.41
CA LEU A 35 11.45 7.99 -10.31
C LEU A 35 12.85 7.47 -9.93
N ASP A 36 13.36 6.47 -10.63
CA ASP A 36 14.68 5.86 -10.35
C ASP A 36 15.86 6.67 -10.87
N GLY A 37 15.60 7.72 -11.65
CA GLY A 37 16.62 8.61 -12.17
C GLY A 37 17.18 9.56 -11.11
N PRO A 38 18.34 10.20 -11.38
CA PRO A 38 19.00 11.09 -10.42
C PRO A 38 18.20 12.33 -10.03
N ALA A 39 17.18 12.70 -10.84
CA ALA A 39 16.27 13.80 -10.54
C ALA A 39 14.95 13.33 -9.89
N GLY A 40 14.63 12.03 -9.90
CA GLY A 40 13.50 11.52 -9.15
C GLY A 40 13.84 11.49 -7.65
N PHE A 41 12.90 11.90 -6.80
CA PHE A 41 13.10 11.89 -5.36
C PHE A 41 12.02 11.05 -4.68
N VAL A 42 12.44 10.07 -3.89
CA VAL A 42 11.57 9.26 -3.04
C VAL A 42 12.23 9.10 -1.67
N HIS A 43 11.57 9.62 -0.63
CA HIS A 43 12.03 9.51 0.75
C HIS A 43 11.02 8.72 1.58
N GLU A 44 11.47 7.60 2.13
CA GLU A 44 10.68 6.84 3.09
C GLU A 44 10.71 7.51 4.46
N TYR A 45 9.54 7.65 5.07
CA TYR A 45 9.39 8.07 6.46
C TYR A 45 8.27 7.26 7.13
N TRP A 46 8.26 7.28 8.46
CA TRP A 46 7.34 6.49 9.27
C TRP A 46 6.44 7.40 10.10
N VAL A 47 5.15 7.07 10.15
CA VAL A 47 4.16 7.71 11.03
C VAL A 47 3.49 6.62 11.84
N GLY A 48 3.87 6.47 13.10
CA GLY A 48 3.44 5.32 13.91
C GLY A 48 3.94 4.01 13.30
N GLY A 49 3.02 3.10 12.98
CA GLY A 49 3.31 1.83 12.31
C GLY A 49 3.32 1.88 10.78
N ASP A 50 3.00 3.03 10.18
CA ASP A 50 2.79 3.15 8.75
C ASP A 50 4.04 3.64 8.01
N ARG A 51 4.35 2.98 6.89
CA ARG A 51 5.38 3.40 5.93
C ARG A 51 4.76 4.37 4.93
N GLN A 52 5.33 5.57 4.84
CA GLN A 52 4.93 6.60 3.90
C GLN A 52 6.11 7.02 3.03
N PHE A 53 5.83 7.51 1.82
CA PHE A 53 6.85 7.89 0.85
C PHE A 53 6.58 9.30 0.34
N HIS A 54 7.48 10.22 0.63
CA HIS A 54 7.42 11.56 0.07
C HIS A 54 8.10 11.56 -1.29
N CYS A 55 7.37 11.98 -2.33
CA CYS A 55 7.77 11.82 -3.72
C CYS A 55 7.72 13.14 -4.46
N TRP A 56 8.76 13.40 -5.26
CA TRP A 56 8.79 14.48 -6.24
C TRP A 56 9.12 13.94 -7.64
N CYS A 57 8.32 14.35 -8.63
CA CYS A 57 8.50 13.97 -10.03
C CYS A 57 9.07 15.14 -10.85
N PRO A 58 10.23 14.99 -11.52
CA PRO A 58 10.79 16.04 -12.36
C PRO A 58 10.03 16.27 -13.66
N GLU A 59 9.24 15.29 -14.13
CA GLU A 59 8.53 15.37 -15.41
C GLU A 59 7.22 16.18 -15.33
N CYS A 60 6.38 15.89 -14.34
CA CYS A 60 5.09 16.56 -14.17
C CYS A 60 5.03 17.47 -12.93
N TYR A 61 6.14 17.60 -12.20
CA TYR A 61 6.27 18.43 -11.00
C TYR A 61 5.34 18.05 -9.85
N LEU A 62 4.73 16.85 -9.88
CA LEU A 62 3.93 16.37 -8.77
C LEU A 62 4.80 16.23 -7.52
N LEU A 63 4.36 16.89 -6.45
CA LEU A 63 4.81 16.65 -5.09
C LEU A 63 3.67 15.93 -4.35
N CYS A 64 3.93 14.74 -3.82
CA CYS A 64 2.89 13.97 -3.13
C CYS A 64 3.47 13.08 -2.03
N THR A 65 2.56 12.54 -1.22
CA THR A 65 2.85 11.44 -0.31
C THR A 65 2.11 10.21 -0.82
N VAL A 66 2.83 9.11 -0.98
CA VAL A 66 2.26 7.79 -1.22
C VAL A 66 2.17 7.04 0.12
N VAL A 67 0.96 6.65 0.49
CA VAL A 67 0.68 5.83 1.68
C VAL A 67 0.35 4.42 1.23
N LEU A 68 1.04 3.42 1.80
CA LEU A 68 0.73 2.03 1.52
C LEU A 68 -0.39 1.58 2.45
N SER A 69 -1.61 1.44 1.91
CA SER A 69 -2.72 0.84 2.65
C SER A 69 -2.97 -0.59 2.21
N GLN A 70 -3.37 -1.45 3.15
CA GLN A 70 -3.87 -2.80 2.85
C GLN A 70 -5.27 -2.77 2.23
N LEU A 71 -6.07 -1.75 2.57
CA LEU A 71 -7.43 -1.57 2.10
C LEU A 71 -7.75 -0.09 1.98
N VAL A 72 -8.35 0.32 0.86
CA VAL A 72 -8.87 1.67 0.67
C VAL A 72 -10.37 1.57 0.45
N THR A 73 -11.14 2.21 1.34
CA THR A 73 -12.58 2.38 1.19
C THR A 73 -12.86 3.82 0.79
N SER A 74 -13.47 4.03 -0.37
CA SER A 74 -13.87 5.34 -0.87
C SER A 74 -15.39 5.40 -1.05
N HIS A 75 -15.96 6.58 -0.79
CA HIS A 75 -17.37 6.87 -1.05
C HIS A 75 -17.44 8.01 -2.07
N GLU A 76 -18.19 7.81 -3.15
CA GLU A 76 -18.49 8.84 -4.13
C GLU A 76 -19.90 9.37 -3.85
N PRO A 77 -20.09 10.70 -3.74
CA PRO A 77 -21.43 11.26 -3.54
C PRO A 77 -22.33 11.00 -4.75
N GLU A 78 -23.65 10.87 -4.55
CA GLU A 78 -24.57 10.85 -5.68
C GLU A 78 -24.50 12.19 -6.45
N HIS A 79 -24.39 12.09 -7.78
CA HIS A 79 -24.37 13.22 -8.69
C HIS A 79 -25.79 13.65 -9.07
#